data_AF-A0A8S3H3L9-F1
#
_entry.id   AF-A0A8S3H3L9-F1
#
_cell.length_a   1.000
_cell.length_b   1.000
_cell.length_c   1.000
_cell.angle_alpha   90.00
_cell.angle_beta   90.00
_cell.angle_gamma   90.00
#
_symmetry.space_group_name_H-M   'P 1'
#
loop_
_entity.id
_entity.type
_entity.pdbx_description
1 polymer ?
#
loop_
_entity_poly.entity_id
_entity_poly.type
_entity_poly.pdbx_seq_one_letter_code
_entity_poly.pdbx_strand_id
1 'polypeptide(L)' 'MWISNAEISGVYLVMANTNPQAKHKGISTFIVDRETEGLRIGKRENKLGLKASSTCMVHFDDCK' A
#
# COMPACT_ATOMS: atom_id res chain seq x y z
N MET A 1 2.98 3.15 -4.18
CA MET A 1 2.39 3.83 -5.35
C MET A 1 1.78 2.77 -6.26
N TRP A 2 0.77 3.13 -7.08
CA TRP A 2 0.14 2.24 -8.07
C TRP A 2 -0.53 0.98 -7.50
N ILE A 3 -1.25 1.11 -6.39
CA ILE A 3 -1.88 -0.05 -5.74
C ILE A 3 -3.24 -0.32 -6.38
N SER A 4 -3.35 -1.41 -7.14
CA SER A 4 -4.60 -1.86 -7.74
C SER A 4 -5.62 -2.30 -6.70
N ASN A 5 -6.89 -2.01 -6.93
CA ASN A 5 -8.03 -2.29 -6.04
C ASN A 5 -7.98 -1.58 -4.67
N ALA A 6 -7.08 -0.62 -4.48
CA ALA A 6 -6.89 0.06 -3.20
C ALA A 6 -8.15 0.74 -2.64
N GLU A 7 -9.08 1.21 -3.50
CA GLU A 7 -10.33 1.83 -3.03
C GLU A 7 -11.22 0.86 -2.23
N ILE A 8 -11.16 -0.44 -2.55
CA ILE A 8 -12.08 -1.46 -2.01
C ILE A 8 -11.37 -2.55 -1.19
N SER A 9 -10.05 -2.57 -1.17
CA SER A 9 -9.30 -3.60 -0.43
C SER A 9 -9.52 -3.45 1.07
N GLY A 10 -9.84 -4.56 1.74
CA GLY A 10 -9.89 -4.65 3.20
C GLY A 10 -8.53 -4.96 3.84
N VAL A 11 -7.60 -5.50 3.05
CA VAL A 11 -6.26 -5.91 3.51
C VAL A 11 -5.21 -5.47 2.50
N TYR A 12 -4.02 -5.12 2.98
CA TYR A 12 -2.87 -4.73 2.19
C TYR A 12 -1.67 -5.61 2.55
N LEU A 13 -1.05 -6.21 1.54
CA LEU A 13 0.27 -6.85 1.70
C LEU A 13 1.33 -5.79 1.46
N VAL A 14 2.03 -5.40 2.52
CA VAL A 14 2.98 -4.29 2.50
C VAL A 14 4.39 -4.84 2.62
N MET A 15 5.22 -4.54 1.62
CA MET A 15 6.66 -4.81 1.70
C MET A 15 7.36 -3.58 2.29
N ALA A 16 7.98 -3.76 3.46
CA ALA A 16 8.77 -2.73 4.13
C ALA A 16 10.11 -3.30 4.58
N ASN A 17 11.14 -2.45 4.65
CA ASN A 17 12.47 -2.89 5.06
C ASN A 17 12.64 -2.75 6.57
N THR A 18 12.71 -3.87 7.29
CA THR A 18 12.91 -3.95 8.74
C THR A 18 14.38 -3.90 9.14
N ASN A 19 15.29 -4.16 8.21
CA ASN A 19 16.73 -4.03 8.40
C ASN A 19 17.38 -3.40 7.16
N PRO A 20 17.41 -2.05 7.06
CA PRO A 20 17.96 -1.35 5.91
C PRO A 20 19.42 -1.73 5.58
N GLN A 21 20.23 -2.09 6.58
CA GLN A 21 21.62 -2.52 6.38
C GLN A 21 21.73 -3.86 5.63
N ALA A 22 20.73 -4.74 5.78
CA ALA A 22 20.64 -6.00 5.05
C ALA A 22 20.14 -5.83 3.59
N LYS A 23 19.89 -4.59 3.13
CA LYS A 23 19.40 -4.27 1.78
C LYS A 23 18.13 -5.06 1.47
N HIS A 24 18.07 -5.75 0.33
CA HIS A 24 16.92 -6.55 -0.09
C HIS A 24 16.60 -7.71 0.88
N LYS A 25 17.58 -8.20 1.65
CA LYS A 25 17.35 -9.26 2.64
C LYS A 25 16.66 -8.76 3.91
N GLY A 26 16.56 -7.44 4.10
CA GLY A 26 15.79 -6.84 5.19
C GLY A 26 14.32 -6.61 4.85
N ILE A 27 13.87 -6.93 3.63
CA ILE A 27 12.48 -6.75 3.24
C ILE A 27 11.62 -7.81 3.93
N SER A 28 10.63 -7.35 4.68
CA SER A 28 9.59 -8.16 5.32
C SER A 28 8.24 -7.83 4.71
N THR A 29 7.32 -8.80 4.69
CA THR A 29 5.95 -8.59 4.24
C THR A 29 5.03 -8.54 5.45
N PHE A 30 4.19 -7.52 5.50
CA PHE A 30 3.21 -7.27 6.55
C PHE A 30 1.81 -7.42 5.97
N ILE A 31 0.90 -7.93 6.79
CA ILE A 31 -0.53 -7.90 6.52
C ILE A 31 -1.07 -6.71 7.31
N VAL A 32 -1.61 -5.71 6.61
CA VAL A 32 -2.13 -4.49 7.21
C VAL A 32 -3.61 -4.37 6.86
N ASP A 33 -4.44 -4.20 7.88
CA ASP A 33 -5.87 -4.01 7.70
C ASP A 33 -6.16 -2.59 7.20
N ARG A 34 -7.24 -2.42 6.43
CA ARG A 34 -7.64 -1.12 5.88
C ARG A 34 -7.83 -0.05 6.94
N GLU A 35 -8.37 -0.44 8.09
CA GLU A 35 -8.72 0.46 9.18
C GLU A 35 -7.55 0.71 10.15
N THR A 36 -6.34 0.23 9.83
CA THR A 36 -5.14 0.53 10.62
C THR A 36 -4.92 2.04 10.68
N GLU A 37 -4.81 2.57 11.90
CA GLU A 37 -4.51 3.99 12.13
C GLU A 37 -3.21 4.38 11.41
N GLY A 38 -3.21 5.55 10.77
CA GLY A 38 -2.08 6.01 9.96
C GLY A 38 -2.09 5.53 8.51
N LEU A 39 -2.91 4.54 8.14
CA LEU A 39 -3.09 4.13 6.75
C LEU A 39 -4.06 5.11 6.08
N ARG A 40 -3.64 5.71 4.96
CA ARG A 40 -4.49 6.61 4.17
C ARG A 40 -4.43 6.27 2.68
N ILE A 41 -5.60 6.14 2.07
CA ILE A 41 -5.72 5.91 0.63
C ILE A 41 -5.82 7.28 -0.07
N GLY A 42 -4.93 7.50 -1.03
CA GLY A 42 -4.93 8.69 -1.88
C GLY A 42 -6.04 8.66 -2.93
N LYS A 43 -6.09 9.70 -3.77
CA LYS A 43 -7.04 9.75 -4.88
C LYS A 43 -6.76 8.66 -5.91
N ARG A 44 -7.80 8.21 -6.58
CA ARG A 44 -7.71 7.31 -7.73
C ARG A 44 -7.00 7.98 -8.91
N GLU A 45 -6.11 7.22 -9.52
CA GLU A 45 -5.35 7.64 -10.70
C GLU A 45 -6.24 7.74 -11.95
N ASN A 46 -6.05 8.81 -12.72
CA ASN A 46 -6.70 8.99 -14.02
C ASN A 46 -5.90 8.28 -15.13
N LYS A 47 -6.21 7.00 -15.35
CA LYS A 47 -5.46 6.13 -16.26
C LYS A 47 -5.94 6.25 -17.71
N LEU A 48 -5.04 5.98 -18.67
CA LEU A 48 -5.38 5.80 -20.09
C LEU A 48 -6.34 4.62 -20.31
N GLY A 49 -6.05 3.47 -19.68
CA GLY A 49 -6.80 2.22 -19.78
C GLY A 49 -6.93 1.52 -18.42
N LEU A 50 -7.55 0.34 -18.39
CA LEU A 50 -7.91 -0.39 -17.15
C LEU A 50 -8.64 0.52 -16.14
N LYS A 51 -9.45 1.45 -16.67
CA LYS A 51 -10.04 2.54 -15.89
C LYS A 51 -10.89 2.03 -14.75
N ALA A 52 -11.59 0.90 -14.94
CA ALA A 52 -12.47 0.28 -13.94
C ALA A 52 -11.74 -0.23 -12.69
N SER A 53 -10.52 -0.77 -12.82
CA SER A 53 -9.71 -1.15 -11.65
C SER A 53 -9.28 0.12 -10.93
N SER A 54 -9.55 0.23 -9.63
CA SER A 54 -9.03 1.35 -8.86
C SER A 54 -7.52 1.22 -8.75
N THR A 55 -6.82 2.34 -8.86
CA THR A 55 -5.37 2.39 -8.67
C THR A 55 -5.11 3.65 -7.89
N CYS A 56 -4.53 3.53 -6.70
CA CYS A 56 -4.32 4.67 -5.81
C CYS A 56 -2.91 4.66 -5.22
N MET A 57 -2.47 5.81 -4.72
CA MET A 57 -1.42 5.84 -3.70
C MET A 57 -1.99 5.36 -2.37
N VAL A 58 -1.16 4.66 -1.60
CA VAL A 58 -1.46 4.28 -0.20
C VAL A 58 -0.32 4.82 0.63
N HIS A 59 -0.66 5.61 1.64
CA HIS A 59 0.24 6.25 2.57
C HIS A 59 0.17 5.53 3.91
N PHE A 60 1.32 5.39 4.56
CA PHE A 60 1.46 4.80 5.89
C PHE A 60 2.21 5.83 6.73
N ASP A 61 1.54 6.36 7.76
CA ASP A 61 2.05 7.41 8.64
C ASP A 61 1.90 6.94 10.09
N ASP A 62 3.02 6.55 10.72
CA ASP A 62 3.06 5.97 12.07
C ASP A 62 2.05 4.82 12.31
N CYS A 63 1.85 3.95 11.30
CA CYS A 63 1.03 2.74 11.43
C CYS A 63 1.62 1.75 12.44
N LYS A 64 0.75 1.09 13.20
CA LYS A 64 1.10 0.05 14.18
C LYS A 64 0.73 -1.34 13.71
#